data_AF-A0A937Q186-F1
#
_entry.id   AF-A0A937Q186-F1
#
_cell.length_a   1.000
_cell.length_b   1.000
_cell.length_c   1.000
_cell.angle_alpha   90.00
_cell.angle_beta   90.00
_cell.angle_gamma   90.00
#
_symmetry.space_group_name_H-M   'P 1'
#
loop_
_entity.id
_entity.type
_entity.pdbx_description
1 polymer ?
#
loop_
_entity_poly.entity_id
_entity_poly.type
_entity_poly.pdbx_seq_one_letter_code
_entity_poly.pdbx_strand_id
1 'polypeptide(L)'
;MKKIRFKKITNNPLQKRYLFVIILAMAVPLVIMAGCLYYLIFQLMAEQLGIPESIAYNLFPVVNQVNTILLIALPPVIIVLFALGLVLSHRLIGPLNRLENDLKQIAEGDYSIRLAMRKDDDLKPIANAINIIIDKLEKKSDS
;
A
#
# COMPACT_ATOMS: atom_id res chain seq x y z
N MET A 1 0.06 3.26 28.41
CA MET A 1 0.60 2.64 27.18
C MET A 1 -0.56 2.11 26.33
N LYS A 2 -0.84 2.69 25.15
CA LYS A 2 -1.91 2.23 24.25
C LYS A 2 -1.48 0.89 23.62
N LYS A 3 -2.11 -0.22 24.02
CA LYS A 3 -1.93 -1.55 23.43
C LYS A 3 -2.25 -1.49 21.93
N ILE A 4 -1.23 -1.66 21.09
CA ILE A 4 -1.41 -1.89 19.65
C ILE A 4 -2.09 -3.25 19.51
N ARG A 5 -3.42 -3.26 19.33
CA ARG A 5 -4.15 -4.49 18.99
C ARG A 5 -3.90 -4.77 17.50
N PHE A 6 -3.01 -5.71 17.20
CA PHE A 6 -2.95 -6.35 15.88
C PHE A 6 -4.25 -7.11 15.65
N LYS A 7 -5.27 -6.42 15.13
CA LYS A 7 -6.55 -7.03 14.80
C LYS A 7 -6.36 -7.78 13.48
N LYS A 8 -6.52 -9.11 13.56
CA LYS A 8 -6.41 -10.10 12.47
C LYS A 8 -6.72 -9.52 11.08
N ILE A 9 -5.85 -9.87 10.12
CA ILE A 9 -6.13 -9.83 8.67
C ILE A 9 -7.56 -10.35 8.50
N THR A 10 -8.49 -9.46 8.15
CA THR A 10 -9.84 -9.92 7.86
C THR A 10 -9.75 -10.60 6.50
N ASN A 11 -10.42 -11.74 6.34
CA ASN A 11 -10.36 -12.51 5.09
C ASN A 11 -11.18 -11.82 3.97
N ASN A 12 -11.17 -10.48 3.95
CA ASN A 12 -11.94 -9.64 3.05
C ASN A 12 -11.24 -9.59 1.68
N PRO A 13 -11.93 -9.91 0.58
CA PRO A 13 -11.34 -9.90 -0.77
C PRO A 13 -10.83 -8.50 -1.18
N LEU A 14 -11.45 -7.42 -0.70
CA LEU A 14 -10.97 -6.06 -0.91
C LEU A 14 -9.62 -5.83 -0.24
N GLN A 15 -9.38 -6.42 0.94
CA GLN A 15 -8.10 -6.34 1.63
C GLN A 15 -6.96 -6.89 0.81
N LYS A 16 -7.15 -8.09 0.26
CA LYS A 16 -6.12 -8.74 -0.55
C LYS A 16 -5.85 -7.97 -1.83
N ARG A 17 -6.88 -7.44 -2.50
CA ARG A 17 -6.73 -6.62 -3.71
C ARG A 17 -5.96 -5.32 -3.43
N TYR A 18 -6.33 -4.57 -2.40
CA TYR A 18 -5.64 -3.33 -2.04
C TYR A 18 -4.21 -3.57 -1.57
N LEU A 19 -3.99 -4.60 -0.74
CA LEU A 19 -2.65 -4.98 -0.29
C LEU A 19 -1.76 -5.36 -1.49
N PHE A 20 -2.31 -6.13 -2.43
CA PHE A 20 -1.59 -6.51 -3.66
C PHE A 20 -1.21 -5.28 -4.50
N VAL A 21 -2.14 -4.35 -4.73
CA VAL A 21 -1.86 -3.11 -5.48
C VAL A 21 -0.79 -2.26 -4.79
N ILE A 22 -0.86 -2.10 -3.46
CA ILE A 22 0.14 -1.31 -2.71
C ILE A 22 1.52 -1.97 -2.77
N ILE A 23 1.59 -3.29 -2.55
CA ILE A 23 2.87 -4.03 -2.64
C ILE A 23 3.43 -3.94 -4.05
N LEU A 24 2.60 -4.07 -5.08
CA LEU A 24 3.04 -4.00 -6.47
C LEU A 24 3.54 -2.59 -6.82
N ALA A 25 2.83 -1.54 -6.41
CA ALA A 25 3.25 -0.16 -6.58
C ALA A 25 4.58 0.16 -5.87
N MET A 26 4.86 -0.51 -4.74
CA MET A 26 6.14 -0.39 -4.03
C MET A 26 7.27 -1.24 -4.65
N ALA A 27 6.94 -2.44 -5.15
CA ALA A 27 7.92 -3.39 -5.67
C ALA A 27 8.39 -3.04 -7.09
N VAL A 28 7.49 -2.54 -7.95
CA VAL A 28 7.81 -2.21 -9.35
C VAL A 28 8.97 -1.22 -9.47
N PRO A 29 8.98 -0.06 -8.77
CA PRO A 29 10.11 0.88 -8.82
C PRO A 29 11.42 0.26 -8.35
N LEU A 30 11.36 -0.63 -7.35
CA LEU A 30 12.53 -1.29 -6.78
C LEU A 30 13.14 -2.31 -7.75
N VAL A 31 12.30 -3.08 -8.45
CA VAL A 31 12.74 -4.00 -9.51
C VAL A 31 13.29 -3.23 -10.71
N ILE A 32 12.62 -2.14 -11.13
CA ILE A 32 13.11 -1.28 -12.21
C ILE A 32 14.48 -0.69 -11.85
N MET A 33 14.62 -0.14 -10.63
CA MET A 33 15.88 0.43 -10.16
C MET A 33 17.00 -0.61 -10.16
N ALA A 34 16.76 -1.81 -9.62
CA ALA A 34 17.73 -2.89 -9.64
C ALA A 34 18.10 -3.29 -11.09
N GLY A 35 17.12 -3.40 -11.98
CA GLY A 35 17.33 -3.67 -13.40
C GLY A 35 18.17 -2.61 -14.10
N CYS A 36 17.90 -1.33 -13.85
CA CYS A 36 18.69 -0.21 -14.37
C CYS A 36 20.13 -0.26 -13.89
N LEU A 37 20.37 -0.58 -12.60
CA LEU A 37 21.71 -0.72 -12.05
C LEU A 37 22.47 -1.89 -12.69
N TYR A 38 21.84 -3.06 -12.83
CA TYR A 38 22.46 -4.20 -13.52
C TYR A 38 22.74 -3.90 -15.00
N TYR A 39 21.82 -3.23 -15.69
CA TYR A 39 22.01 -2.82 -17.07
C TYR A 39 23.18 -1.84 -17.21
N LEU A 40 23.30 -0.86 -16.30
CA LEU A 40 24.44 0.07 -16.26
C LEU A 40 25.76 -0.67 -16.05
N ILE A 41 25.82 -1.59 -15.08
CA ILE A 41 27.01 -2.42 -14.82
C ILE A 41 27.39 -3.21 -16.08
N PHE A 42 26.40 -3.81 -16.75
CA PHE A 42 26.63 -4.57 -17.98
C PHE A 42 27.12 -3.68 -19.13
N GLN A 43 26.53 -2.50 -19.33
CA GLN A 43 26.99 -1.51 -20.31
C GLN A 43 28.44 -1.10 -20.07
N LEU A 44 28.77 -0.74 -18.81
CA LEU A 44 30.14 -0.40 -18.43
C LEU A 44 31.10 -1.55 -18.70
N MET A 45 30.71 -2.80 -18.44
CA MET A 45 31.52 -3.98 -18.78
C MET A 45 31.71 -4.20 -20.28
N ALA A 46 30.65 -4.01 -21.07
CA ALA A 46 30.67 -4.25 -22.51
C ALA A 46 31.52 -3.19 -23.24
N GLU A 47 31.47 -1.93 -22.80
CA GLU A 47 32.32 -0.85 -23.32
C GLU A 47 33.81 -1.13 -23.04
N GLN A 48 34.10 -1.80 -21.93
CA GLN A 48 35.45 -2.22 -21.52
C GLN A 48 35.94 -3.45 -22.31
N LEU A 49 35.06 -4.22 -22.95
CA LEU A 49 35.42 -5.39 -23.76
C LEU A 49 36.17 -5.04 -25.06
N GLY A 50 36.26 -3.75 -25.42
CA GLY A 50 37.11 -3.22 -26.49
C GLY A 50 38.51 -2.76 -26.05
N ILE A 51 38.86 -2.84 -24.76
CA ILE A 51 40.09 -2.31 -24.12
C ILE A 51 40.67 -3.38 -23.14
N PRO A 52 41.99 -3.42 -22.84
CA PRO A 52 42.69 -4.60 -22.31
C PRO A 52 42.14 -5.23 -21.01
N GLU A 53 42.31 -6.55 -20.88
CA GLU A 53 41.87 -7.46 -19.78
C GLU A 53 42.02 -6.90 -18.35
N SER A 54 42.94 -5.96 -18.14
CA SER A 54 43.15 -5.22 -16.90
C SER A 54 41.90 -4.57 -16.31
N ILE A 55 40.89 -4.19 -17.12
CA ILE A 55 39.72 -3.47 -16.61
C ILE A 55 38.58 -4.39 -16.18
N ALA A 56 38.43 -5.55 -16.83
CA ALA A 56 37.50 -6.59 -16.39
C ALA A 56 37.81 -7.06 -14.96
N TYR A 57 39.09 -7.20 -14.62
CA TYR A 57 39.55 -7.57 -13.27
C TYR A 57 39.08 -6.56 -12.20
N ASN A 58 39.06 -5.27 -12.53
CA ASN A 58 38.65 -4.21 -11.60
C ASN A 58 37.13 -4.13 -11.40
N LEU A 59 36.34 -4.73 -12.29
CA LEU A 59 34.88 -4.64 -12.25
C LEU A 59 34.22 -5.84 -11.55
N PHE A 60 34.86 -7.02 -11.57
CA PHE A 60 34.43 -8.18 -10.76
C PHE A 60 34.21 -7.88 -9.26
N PRO A 61 35.12 -7.18 -8.55
CA PRO A 61 34.89 -6.84 -7.15
C PRO A 61 33.73 -5.86 -6.97
N VAL A 62 33.50 -4.96 -7.94
CA VAL A 62 32.36 -4.01 -7.92
C VAL A 62 31.03 -4.76 -8.04
N VAL A 63 30.93 -5.72 -8.95
CA VAL A 63 29.72 -6.57 -9.10
C VAL A 63 29.44 -7.35 -7.82
N ASN A 64 30.46 -7.96 -7.23
CA ASN A 64 30.31 -8.71 -5.98
C ASN A 64 29.89 -7.81 -4.81
N GLN A 65 30.49 -6.62 -4.68
CA GLN A 65 30.08 -5.65 -3.67
C GLN A 65 28.61 -5.22 -3.85
N VAL A 66 28.18 -4.92 -5.08
CA VAL A 66 26.78 -4.58 -5.37
C VAL A 66 25.86 -5.75 -5.01
N ASN A 67 26.20 -6.98 -5.40
CA ASN A 67 25.42 -8.18 -5.06
C ASN A 67 25.31 -8.37 -3.54
N THR A 68 26.42 -8.22 -2.79
CA THR A 68 26.42 -8.34 -1.33
C THR A 68 25.59 -7.24 -0.67
N ILE A 69 25.70 -6.00 -1.15
CA ILE A 69 24.89 -4.88 -0.66
C ILE A 69 23.40 -5.16 -0.91
N LEU A 70 23.03 -5.60 -2.12
CA LEU A 70 21.64 -5.95 -2.43
C LEU A 70 21.14 -7.10 -1.56
N LEU A 71 21.93 -8.16 -1.37
CA LEU A 71 21.57 -9.30 -0.55
C LEU A 71 21.25 -8.92 0.91
N ILE A 72 21.99 -7.94 1.46
CA ILE A 72 21.82 -7.48 2.84
C ILE A 72 20.74 -6.39 2.94
N ALA A 73 20.66 -5.46 1.98
CA ALA A 73 19.78 -4.30 2.03
C ALA A 73 18.34 -4.61 1.57
N LEU A 74 18.14 -5.56 0.66
CA LEU A 74 16.82 -5.84 0.08
C LEU A 74 15.83 -6.48 1.09
N PRO A 75 16.23 -7.47 1.91
CA PRO A 75 15.31 -8.08 2.88
C PRO A 75 14.66 -7.10 3.87
N PRO A 76 15.39 -6.20 4.56
CA PRO A 76 14.76 -5.26 5.48
C PRO A 76 13.83 -4.28 4.76
N VAL A 77 14.16 -3.87 3.53
CA VAL A 77 13.26 -3.04 2.71
C VAL A 77 11.96 -3.78 2.43
N ILE A 78 12.01 -5.02 1.95
CA ILE A 78 10.81 -5.83 1.68
C ILE A 78 9.95 -5.97 2.95
N ILE A 79 10.56 -6.23 4.11
CA ILE A 79 9.84 -6.35 5.39
C ILE A 79 9.12 -5.05 5.73
N VAL A 80 9.80 -3.90 5.59
CA VAL A 80 9.21 -2.58 5.86
C VAL A 80 8.06 -2.28 4.89
N LEU A 81 8.24 -2.53 3.59
CA LEU A 81 7.19 -2.33 2.58
C LEU A 81 5.96 -3.19 2.89
N PHE A 82 6.16 -4.45 3.26
CA PHE A 82 5.08 -5.35 3.64
C PHE A 82 4.34 -4.88 4.89
N ALA A 83 5.08 -4.46 5.92
CA ALA A 83 4.51 -3.92 7.15
C ALA A 83 3.69 -2.65 6.89
N LEU A 84 4.21 -1.72 6.08
CA LEU A 84 3.51 -0.50 5.68
C LEU A 84 2.23 -0.81 4.89
N GLY A 85 2.31 -1.73 3.93
CA GLY A 85 1.15 -2.18 3.16
C GLY A 85 0.04 -2.76 4.04
N LEU A 86 0.39 -3.57 5.04
CA LEU A 86 -0.56 -4.11 6.01
C LEU A 86 -1.23 -3.02 6.85
N VAL A 87 -0.45 -2.06 7.35
CA VAL A 87 -0.97 -0.95 8.18
C VAL A 87 -1.92 -0.07 7.38
N LEU A 88 -1.52 0.34 6.17
CA LEU A 88 -2.35 1.15 5.27
C LEU A 88 -3.66 0.44 4.92
N SER A 89 -3.55 -0.84 4.52
CA SER A 89 -4.70 -1.67 4.17
C SER A 89 -5.70 -1.79 5.35
N HIS A 90 -5.19 -2.04 6.56
CA HIS A 90 -6.06 -2.13 7.73
C HIS A 90 -6.73 -0.81 8.12
N ARG A 91 -6.06 0.33 7.94
CA ARG A 91 -6.62 1.63 8.26
C ARG A 91 -7.83 1.98 7.39
N LEU A 92 -7.85 1.55 6.12
CA LEU A 92 -8.92 1.86 5.16
C LEU A 92 -10.13 0.90 5.25
N ILE A 93 -9.88 -0.40 5.41
CA ILE A 93 -10.92 -1.42 5.22
C ILE A 93 -11.87 -1.53 6.41
N GLY A 94 -11.38 -1.27 7.62
CA GLY A 94 -12.23 -1.24 8.80
C GLY A 94 -13.36 -0.20 8.67
N PRO A 95 -13.01 1.07 8.42
CA PRO A 95 -13.97 2.13 8.13
C PRO A 95 -14.88 1.86 6.94
N LEU A 96 -14.33 1.31 5.85
CA LEU A 96 -15.10 1.02 4.64
C LEU A 96 -16.17 -0.05 4.85
N ASN A 97 -15.84 -1.15 5.53
CA ASN A 97 -16.82 -2.20 5.83
C ASN A 97 -17.93 -1.70 6.78
N ARG A 98 -17.59 -0.81 7.71
CA ARG A 98 -18.59 -0.17 8.58
C ARG A 98 -19.51 0.71 7.75
N LEU A 99 -18.96 1.55 6.88
CA LEU A 99 -19.73 2.41 6.00
C LEU A 99 -20.68 1.60 5.11
N GLU A 100 -20.23 0.47 4.55
CA GLU A 100 -21.08 -0.43 3.76
C GLU A 100 -22.28 -0.95 4.57
N ASN A 101 -22.04 -1.39 5.81
CA ASN A 101 -23.11 -1.90 6.67
C ASN A 101 -24.09 -0.81 7.10
N ASP A 102 -23.60 0.40 7.40
CA ASP A 102 -24.46 1.53 7.75
C ASP A 102 -25.31 1.96 6.54
N LEU A 103 -24.72 1.96 5.33
CA LEU A 103 -25.45 2.24 4.08
C LEU A 103 -26.53 1.21 3.76
N LYS A 104 -26.31 -0.08 4.05
CA LYS A 104 -27.32 -1.13 3.86
C LYS A 104 -28.56 -0.88 4.75
N GLN A 105 -28.36 -0.52 6.01
CA GLN A 105 -29.48 -0.21 6.92
C GLN A 105 -30.24 1.04 6.48
N ILE A 106 -29.54 2.08 5.99
CA ILE A 106 -30.18 3.26 5.41
C ILE A 106 -31.01 2.88 4.17
N ALA A 107 -30.51 1.96 3.33
CA ALA A 107 -31.24 1.47 2.17
C ALA A 107 -32.48 0.63 2.54
N GLU A 108 -32.50 0.02 3.72
CA GLU A 108 -33.66 -0.67 4.30
C GLU A 108 -34.71 0.31 4.88
N GLY A 109 -34.43 1.62 4.88
CA GLY A 109 -35.36 2.67 5.32
C GLY A 109 -35.10 3.19 6.73
N ASP A 110 -34.05 2.74 7.40
CA ASP A 110 -33.65 3.30 8.69
C ASP A 110 -32.85 4.60 8.51
N TYR A 111 -33.58 5.72 8.44
CA TYR A 111 -33.00 7.06 8.35
C TYR A 111 -32.60 7.64 9.72
N SER A 112 -32.77 6.91 10.83
CA SER A 112 -32.32 7.38 12.15
C SER A 112 -30.80 7.24 12.32
N ILE A 113 -30.16 6.44 11.46
CA ILE A 113 -28.72 6.20 11.49
C ILE A 113 -27.96 7.48 11.15
N ARG A 114 -26.88 7.73 11.90
CA ARG A 114 -25.91 8.79 11.60
C ARG A 114 -24.52 8.20 11.47
N LEU A 115 -23.90 8.43 10.32
CA LEU A 115 -22.56 7.97 10.02
C LEU A 115 -21.55 8.80 10.81
N ALA A 116 -20.84 8.16 11.73
CA ALA A 116 -19.82 8.80 12.57
C ALA A 116 -18.45 8.17 12.33
N MET A 117 -17.57 8.90 11.65
CA MET A 117 -16.19 8.48 11.40
C MET A 117 -15.22 9.10 12.42
N ARG A 118 -14.09 8.43 12.67
CA ARG A 118 -13.04 8.97 13.54
C ARG A 118 -12.43 10.22 12.91
N LYS A 119 -11.85 11.10 13.74
CA LYS A 119 -11.32 12.40 13.31
C LYS A 119 -10.27 12.27 12.20
N ASP A 120 -9.47 11.22 12.24
CA ASP A 120 -8.33 10.96 11.34
C ASP A 120 -8.66 9.94 10.25
N ASP A 121 -9.94 9.71 9.99
CA ASP A 121 -10.41 8.78 8.97
C ASP A 121 -10.63 9.52 7.65
N ASP A 122 -10.01 9.04 6.58
CA ASP A 122 -10.06 9.68 5.26
C ASP A 122 -11.49 9.64 4.66
N LEU A 123 -12.36 8.75 5.16
CA LEU A 123 -13.75 8.62 4.74
C LEU A 123 -14.71 9.63 5.42
N LYS A 124 -14.23 10.47 6.34
CA LYS A 124 -15.08 11.41 7.08
C LYS A 124 -15.86 12.40 6.17
N PRO A 125 -15.28 13.00 5.12
CA PRO A 125 -16.04 13.86 4.21
C PRO A 125 -17.19 13.14 3.51
N ILE A 126 -17.00 11.86 3.17
CA ILE A 126 -18.01 11.01 2.54
C ILE A 126 -19.16 10.75 3.53
N ALA A 127 -18.83 10.37 4.77
CA ALA A 127 -19.82 10.17 5.83
C ALA A 127 -20.67 11.43 6.08
N ASN A 128 -20.04 12.62 6.10
CA ASN A 128 -20.76 13.88 6.25
C ASN A 128 -21.71 14.16 5.09
N ALA A 129 -21.27 13.93 3.85
CA ALA A 129 -22.10 14.12 2.67
C ALA A 129 -23.33 13.19 2.68
N ILE A 130 -23.14 11.93 3.10
CA ILE A 130 -24.25 10.99 3.23
C ILE A 130 -25.20 11.40 4.36
N ASN A 131 -24.71 11.87 5.51
CA ASN A 131 -25.59 12.37 6.58
C ASN A 131 -26.52 13.50 6.10
N ILE A 132 -26.02 14.41 5.25
CA ILE A 132 -26.87 15.46 4.64
C ILE A 132 -27.98 14.85 3.78
N ILE A 133 -27.71 13.73 3.10
CA ILE A 133 -28.73 13.02 2.30
C ILE A 133 -29.75 12.37 3.23
N ILE A 134 -29.30 11.68 4.28
CA ILE A 134 -30.18 11.06 5.29
C ILE A 134 -31.11 12.12 5.90
N ASP A 135 -30.59 13.27 6.31
CA ASP A 135 -31.39 14.37 6.89
C ASP A 135 -32.48 14.88 5.93
N LYS A 136 -32.25 14.81 4.61
CA LYS A 136 -33.26 15.19 3.60
C LYS A 136 -34.30 14.09 3.41
N LEU A 137 -33.90 12.83 3.47
CA LEU A 137 -34.80 11.68 3.34
C LEU A 137 -35.73 11.55 4.55
N GLU A 138 -35.20 11.73 5.76
CA GLU A 138 -35.97 11.73 7.01
C GLU A 138 -37.07 12.81 6.98
N LYS A 139 -36.71 14.06 6.66
CA LYS A 139 -37.69 15.15 6.51
C LYS A 139 -38.80 14.85 5.50
N LYS A 140 -38.47 14.18 4.38
CA LYS A 140 -39.45 13.80 3.36
C LYS A 140 -40.33 12.63 3.80
N SER A 141 -39.82 11.74 4.64
CA SER A 141 -40.60 10.63 5.20
C SER A 141 -41.61 11.12 6.25
N ASP A 142 -41.30 12.22 6.93
CA ASP A 142 -42.13 12.81 7.98
C ASP A 142 -43.16 13.84 7.45
N SER A 143 -43.17 14.13 6.14
CA SER A 143 -44.12 15.06 5.49
C SER A 143 -45.05 14.36 4.51
#